data_AF-A0A9E6JS14-F1
#
_entry.id   AF-A0A9E6JS14-F1
#
_cell.length_a   1.000
_cell.length_b   1.000
_cell.length_c   1.000
_cell.angle_alpha   90.00
_cell.angle_beta   90.00
_cell.angle_gamma   90.00
#
_symmetry.space_group_name_H-M   'P 1'
#
loop_
_entity.id
_entity.type
_entity.pdbx_description
1 polymer ?
#
loop_
_entity_poly.entity_id
_entity_poly.type
_entity_poly.pdbx_seq_one_letter_code
_entity_poly.pdbx_strand_id
1 'polypeptide(L)'
;MKKIVLVLIIASSFTFANAQSNKATSITSATVSNKTAAQVAQPTKTAINVTELQKSITDNIAKDYVGYKTIEAYKYDNGAIAYEAVVEKDAKKVYLYYERNGILIHKKDQAETKSEPVTPKTTIPNK
;
A
#
# COMPACT_ATOMS: atom_id res chain seq x y z
N MET A 1 -6.52 20.57 48.54
CA MET A 1 -5.42 19.58 48.63
C MET A 1 -5.61 18.56 47.53
N LYS A 2 -4.57 18.36 46.71
CA LYS A 2 -4.51 17.49 45.52
C LYS A 2 -4.46 16.01 45.90
N LYS A 3 -5.18 15.15 45.19
CA LYS A 3 -4.81 13.74 44.99
C LYS A 3 -5.21 13.30 43.57
N ILE A 4 -4.21 13.22 42.70
CA ILE A 4 -4.30 12.63 41.36
C ILE A 4 -3.94 11.15 41.55
N VAL A 5 -4.81 10.25 41.11
CA VAL A 5 -4.55 8.81 41.10
C VAL A 5 -4.38 8.37 39.66
N LEU A 6 -3.13 8.10 39.29
CA LEU A 6 -2.72 7.53 38.01
C LEU A 6 -2.59 6.02 38.22
N VAL A 7 -3.43 5.21 37.55
CA VAL A 7 -3.29 3.75 37.54
C VAL A 7 -2.97 3.33 36.10
N LEU A 8 -1.70 2.98 35.89
CA LEU A 8 -1.17 2.31 34.72
C LEU A 8 -1.28 0.79 34.97
N ILE A 9 -2.05 0.06 34.16
CA ILE A 9 -1.97 -1.40 34.08
C ILE A 9 -1.72 -1.76 32.62
N ILE A 10 -0.47 -2.15 32.34
CA ILE A 10 -0.03 -2.74 31.09
C ILE A 10 -0.05 -4.26 31.32
N ALA A 11 -0.90 -4.98 30.60
CA ALA A 11 -0.83 -6.43 30.51
C ALA A 11 -1.06 -6.83 29.06
N SER A 12 0.03 -6.88 28.29
CA SER A 12 0.08 -7.31 26.90
C SER A 12 0.65 -8.73 26.82
N SER A 13 -0.18 -9.68 26.41
CA SER A 13 0.29 -10.98 25.91
C SER A 13 -0.58 -11.41 24.73
N PHE A 14 -0.15 -11.04 23.53
CA PHE A 14 -0.66 -11.62 22.28
C PHE A 14 0.28 -12.75 21.88
N THR A 15 -0.21 -13.99 21.94
CA THR A 15 0.43 -15.16 21.34
C THR A 15 -0.01 -15.25 19.88
N PHE A 16 0.94 -15.10 18.95
CA PHE A 16 0.70 -15.33 17.53
C PHE A 16 0.93 -16.82 17.22
N ALA A 17 -0.14 -17.54 16.88
CA ALA A 17 -0.05 -18.85 16.26
C ALA A 17 0.11 -18.65 14.74
N ASN A 18 1.29 -19.00 14.22
CA ASN A 18 1.58 -19.05 12.79
C ASN A 18 1.18 -20.44 12.26
N ALA A 19 -0.02 -20.56 11.69
CA ALA A 19 -0.38 -21.71 10.87
C ALA A 19 -0.05 -21.38 9.41
N GLN A 20 1.15 -21.78 9.00
CA GLN A 20 1.59 -21.78 7.61
C GLN A 20 0.76 -22.82 6.84
N SER A 21 -0.12 -22.38 5.94
CA SER A 21 -0.62 -23.23 4.86
C SER A 21 -0.12 -22.68 3.55
N ASN A 22 0.86 -23.39 3.00
CA ASN A 22 1.43 -23.14 1.70
C ASN A 22 0.40 -23.47 0.62
N LYS A 23 -0.08 -22.47 -0.11
CA LYS A 23 -0.49 -22.67 -1.50
C LYS A 23 0.32 -21.73 -2.39
N ALA A 24 1.40 -22.30 -2.91
CA ALA A 24 2.26 -21.66 -3.88
C ALA A 24 1.46 -21.19 -5.10
N THR A 25 1.69 -19.96 -5.54
CA THR A 25 1.53 -19.57 -6.94
C THR A 25 2.74 -18.71 -7.27
N SER A 26 3.69 -19.36 -7.95
CA SER A 26 4.90 -18.76 -8.50
C SER A 26 4.55 -17.69 -9.52
N ILE A 27 5.06 -16.48 -9.33
CA ILE A 27 5.40 -15.62 -10.48
C ILE A 27 6.77 -15.00 -10.23
N THR A 28 7.72 -15.57 -10.98
CA THR A 28 9.09 -15.13 -11.23
C THR A 28 9.12 -13.75 -11.90
N SER A 29 10.05 -12.88 -11.48
CA SER A 29 10.79 -11.90 -12.30
C SER A 29 11.89 -11.27 -11.42
N ALA A 30 13.11 -11.81 -11.43
CA ALA A 30 14.24 -11.42 -12.29
C ALA A 30 15.18 -10.36 -11.66
N THR A 31 16.25 -10.87 -11.04
CA THR A 31 17.69 -10.48 -11.07
C THR A 31 18.08 -9.05 -11.48
N VAL A 32 18.92 -8.35 -10.68
CA VAL A 32 20.26 -7.83 -11.05
C VAL A 32 21.14 -7.63 -9.79
N SER A 33 22.41 -8.00 -9.94
CA SER A 33 23.49 -8.19 -8.97
C SER A 33 24.25 -6.93 -8.48
N ASN A 34 24.96 -7.14 -7.35
CA ASN A 34 26.28 -6.61 -6.92
C ASN A 34 26.46 -5.24 -6.21
N LYS A 35 26.81 -5.39 -4.91
CA LYS A 35 28.02 -4.91 -4.19
C LYS A 35 28.07 -3.47 -3.61
N THR A 36 28.02 -3.44 -2.27
CA THR A 36 28.43 -2.40 -1.28
C THR A 36 27.71 -1.04 -1.28
N ALA A 37 26.65 -0.96 -0.48
CA ALA A 37 26.28 0.13 0.43
C ALA A 37 25.05 -0.37 1.21
N ALA A 38 24.88 0.04 2.47
CA ALA A 38 23.84 -0.40 3.39
C ALA A 38 22.54 -0.85 2.68
N GLN A 39 22.31 -2.16 2.67
CA GLN A 39 21.11 -2.77 2.10
C GLN A 39 19.96 -2.41 3.04
N VAL A 40 19.38 -1.22 2.84
CA VAL A 40 18.05 -0.89 3.34
C VAL A 40 17.15 -1.94 2.68
N ALA A 41 16.85 -2.99 3.42
CA ALA A 41 15.95 -4.04 2.95
C ALA A 41 14.66 -3.34 2.50
N GLN A 42 14.43 -3.32 1.18
CA GLN A 42 13.18 -2.78 0.65
C GLN A 42 12.05 -3.58 1.31
N PRO A 43 11.07 -2.91 1.92
CA PRO A 43 10.09 -3.62 2.70
C PRO A 43 9.30 -4.57 1.79
N THR A 44 9.19 -5.83 2.22
CA THR A 44 8.43 -6.84 1.49
C THR A 44 7.00 -6.35 1.32
N LYS A 45 6.54 -6.25 0.06
CA LYS A 45 5.19 -5.81 -0.32
C LYS A 45 4.36 -7.03 -0.66
N THR A 46 3.26 -7.24 0.06
CA THR A 46 2.31 -8.33 -0.16
C THR A 46 0.96 -7.77 -0.57
N ALA A 47 0.41 -8.23 -1.69
CA ALA A 47 -0.95 -7.89 -2.09
C ALA A 47 -1.96 -8.53 -1.14
N ILE A 48 -2.96 -7.77 -0.72
CA ILE A 48 -4.05 -8.21 0.16
C ILE A 48 -5.40 -7.80 -0.44
N ASN A 49 -6.48 -8.41 0.02
CA ASN A 49 -7.81 -7.96 -0.35
C ASN A 49 -8.13 -6.62 0.35
N VAL A 50 -8.95 -5.78 -0.29
CA VAL A 50 -9.41 -4.52 0.30
C VAL A 50 -10.13 -4.74 1.64
N THR A 51 -10.80 -5.88 1.80
CA THR A 51 -11.47 -6.29 3.04
C THR A 51 -10.51 -6.63 4.19
N GLU A 52 -9.23 -6.84 3.89
CA GLU A 52 -8.17 -7.08 4.88
C GLU A 52 -7.50 -5.77 5.35
N LEU A 53 -7.85 -4.62 4.75
CA LEU A 53 -7.46 -3.32 5.29
C LEU A 53 -8.11 -3.09 6.65
N GLN A 54 -7.39 -2.41 7.53
CA GLN A 54 -7.93 -2.02 8.82
C GLN A 54 -9.14 -1.11 8.64
N LYS A 55 -10.14 -1.25 9.53
CA LYS A 55 -11.35 -0.43 9.50
C LYS A 55 -11.05 1.08 9.50
N SER A 56 -10.03 1.51 10.26
CA SER A 56 -9.59 2.91 10.29
C SER A 56 -9.15 3.41 8.91
N ILE A 57 -8.47 2.58 8.11
CA ILE A 57 -8.05 2.92 6.75
C ILE A 57 -9.26 3.03 5.84
N THR A 58 -10.19 2.06 5.87
CA THR A 58 -11.39 2.11 5.03
C THR A 58 -12.30 3.27 5.39
N ASP A 59 -12.44 3.59 6.68
CA ASP A 59 -13.21 4.75 7.16
C ASP A 59 -12.58 6.06 6.67
N ASN A 60 -11.24 6.19 6.73
CA ASN A 60 -10.51 7.35 6.23
C ASN A 60 -10.70 7.53 4.72
N ILE A 61 -10.62 6.45 3.94
CA ILE A 61 -10.85 6.48 2.49
C ILE A 61 -12.29 6.90 2.19
N ALA A 62 -13.27 6.30 2.86
CA ALA A 62 -14.68 6.62 2.65
C ALA A 62 -15.01 8.09 2.98
N LYS A 63 -14.30 8.67 3.96
CA LYS A 63 -14.49 10.06 4.39
C LYS A 63 -13.81 11.07 3.44
N ASP A 64 -12.54 10.85 3.12
CA ASP A 64 -11.72 11.88 2.45
C ASP A 64 -11.62 11.67 0.93
N TYR A 65 -11.93 10.47 0.44
CA TYR A 65 -11.87 10.08 -0.97
C TYR A 65 -13.24 9.64 -1.49
N VAL A 66 -14.29 10.40 -1.14
CA VAL A 66 -15.66 10.15 -1.60
C VAL A 66 -15.73 10.05 -3.12
N GLY A 67 -16.34 8.96 -3.61
CA GLY A 67 -16.47 8.69 -5.05
C GLY A 67 -15.24 8.03 -5.68
N TYR A 68 -14.16 7.81 -4.94
CA TYR A 68 -13.10 6.90 -5.35
C TYR A 68 -13.42 5.46 -4.96
N LYS A 69 -12.99 4.50 -5.77
CA LYS A 69 -13.01 3.07 -5.44
C LYS A 69 -11.60 2.60 -5.06
N THR A 70 -11.45 1.81 -4.00
CA THR A 70 -10.19 1.13 -3.72
C THR A 70 -10.03 -0.04 -4.70
N ILE A 71 -8.98 -0.01 -5.52
CA ILE A 71 -8.72 -1.00 -6.57
C ILE A 71 -7.61 -1.98 -6.22
N GLU A 72 -6.66 -1.57 -5.37
CA GLU A 72 -5.55 -2.40 -4.93
C GLU A 72 -5.25 -2.09 -3.46
N ALA A 73 -4.82 -3.12 -2.73
CA ALA A 73 -4.38 -3.00 -1.35
C ALA A 73 -3.12 -3.84 -1.14
N TYR A 74 -2.17 -3.30 -0.39
CA TYR A 74 -0.93 -3.97 -0.05
C TYR A 74 -0.59 -3.79 1.41
N LYS A 75 0.10 -4.78 1.95
CA LYS A 75 0.71 -4.76 3.28
C LYS A 75 2.23 -4.77 3.14
N TYR A 76 2.88 -4.03 4.03
CA TYR A 76 4.32 -3.99 4.19
C TYR A 76 4.68 -4.59 5.54
N ASP A 77 5.64 -5.51 5.56
CA ASP A 77 6.03 -6.20 6.79
C ASP A 77 6.91 -5.34 7.70
N ASN A 78 7.70 -4.43 7.11
CA ASN A 78 8.68 -3.60 7.82
C ASN A 78 8.61 -2.14 7.36
N GLY A 79 9.06 -1.23 8.22
CA GLY A 79 9.12 0.21 7.95
C GLY A 79 7.94 1.00 8.52
N ALA A 80 7.94 2.31 8.26
CA ALA A 80 6.90 3.23 8.73
C ALA A 80 5.56 3.01 8.00
N ILE A 81 5.63 2.71 6.71
CA ILE A 81 4.47 2.32 5.91
C ILE A 81 4.15 0.86 6.24
N ALA A 82 2.93 0.61 6.70
CA ALA A 82 2.41 -0.74 6.95
C ALA A 82 1.39 -1.14 5.89
N TYR A 83 0.68 -0.17 5.29
CA TYR A 83 -0.34 -0.43 4.28
C TYR A 83 -0.25 0.58 3.14
N GLU A 84 -0.56 0.13 1.94
CA GLU A 84 -0.82 0.97 0.77
C GLU A 84 -2.21 0.64 0.24
N ALA A 85 -3.03 1.66 0.03
CA ALA A 85 -4.30 1.54 -0.68
C ALA A 85 -4.24 2.38 -1.96
N VAL A 86 -4.59 1.78 -3.09
CA VAL A 86 -4.70 2.49 -4.36
C VAL A 86 -6.17 2.76 -4.61
N VAL A 87 -6.52 4.04 -4.70
CA VAL A 87 -7.88 4.49 -4.95
C VAL A 87 -7.98 5.10 -6.34
N GLU A 88 -9.08 4.87 -7.04
CA GLU A 88 -9.28 5.33 -8.41
C GLU A 88 -10.63 6.03 -8.60
N LYS A 89 -10.60 7.17 -9.28
CA LYS A 89 -11.78 7.88 -9.77
C LYS A 89 -11.49 8.47 -11.14
N ASP A 90 -12.37 8.25 -12.11
CA ASP A 90 -12.23 8.80 -13.47
C ASP A 90 -10.86 8.52 -14.10
N ALA A 91 -10.37 7.26 -13.97
CA ALA A 91 -9.04 6.79 -14.38
C ALA A 91 -7.84 7.46 -13.70
N LYS A 92 -8.06 8.33 -12.71
CA LYS A 92 -7.01 8.90 -11.86
C LYS A 92 -6.78 8.01 -10.66
N LYS A 93 -5.56 7.46 -10.54
CA LYS A 93 -5.15 6.68 -9.37
C LYS A 93 -4.43 7.55 -8.36
N VAL A 94 -4.71 7.31 -7.09
CA VAL A 94 -4.01 7.91 -5.94
C VAL A 94 -3.53 6.78 -5.04
N TYR A 95 -2.25 6.80 -4.72
CA TYR A 95 -1.60 5.86 -3.80
C TYR A 95 -1.62 6.48 -2.41
N LEU A 96 -2.19 5.78 -1.43
CA LEU A 96 -2.33 6.20 -0.05
C LEU A 96 -1.51 5.30 0.85
N TYR A 97 -0.57 5.86 1.61
CA TYR A 97 0.35 5.13 2.46
C TYR A 97 0.02 5.36 3.92
N TYR A 98 -0.24 4.28 4.66
CA TYR A 98 -0.70 4.32 6.04
C TYR A 98 0.29 3.64 7.00
N GLU A 99 0.33 4.15 8.22
CA GLU A 99 0.94 3.49 9.37
C GLU A 99 0.12 2.27 9.83
N ARG A 100 0.68 1.47 10.72
CA ARG A 100 0.02 0.28 11.31
C ARG A 100 -1.23 0.61 12.14
N ASN A 101 -1.39 1.85 12.58
CA ASN A 101 -2.57 2.34 13.31
C ASN A 101 -3.66 2.92 12.36
N GLY A 102 -3.42 2.91 11.05
CA GLY A 102 -4.33 3.46 10.04
C GLY A 102 -4.25 4.98 9.86
N ILE A 103 -3.21 5.65 10.39
CA ILE A 103 -2.93 7.06 10.12
C ILE A 103 -2.29 7.20 8.73
N LEU A 104 -2.80 8.12 7.91
CA LEU A 104 -2.24 8.43 6.60
C LEU A 104 -0.89 9.16 6.77
N ILE A 105 0.18 8.58 6.24
CA ILE A 105 1.54 9.15 6.26
C ILE A 105 1.75 10.04 5.04
N HIS A 106 1.41 9.51 3.87
CA HIS A 106 1.73 10.12 2.59
C HIS A 106 0.72 9.72 1.53
N LYS A 107 0.58 10.57 0.51
CA LYS A 107 -0.18 10.26 -0.69
C LYS A 107 0.63 10.64 -1.93
N LYS A 108 0.47 9.86 -2.98
CA LYS A 108 1.08 10.10 -4.28
C LYS A 108 0.01 9.95 -5.35
N ASP A 109 -0.23 10.99 -6.14
CA ASP A 109 -1.03 10.84 -7.33
C ASP A 109 -0.22 10.02 -8.35
N GLN A 110 -0.87 9.09 -9.05
CA GLN A 110 -0.25 8.53 -10.24
C GLN A 110 0.03 9.72 -11.14
N ALA A 111 1.31 9.99 -11.40
CA ALA A 111 1.67 10.99 -12.40
C ALA A 111 0.86 10.61 -13.64
N GLU A 112 0.02 11.54 -14.12
CA GLU A 112 -0.56 11.41 -15.45
C GLU A 112 0.64 11.11 -16.34
N THR A 113 0.78 9.86 -16.80
CA THR A 113 1.64 9.59 -17.94
C THR A 113 1.02 10.48 -18.98
N LYS A 114 1.65 11.63 -19.21
CA LYS A 114 1.37 12.53 -20.31
C LYS A 114 1.43 11.60 -21.50
N SER A 115 0.26 11.12 -21.94
CA SER A 115 0.14 10.38 -23.17
C SER A 115 0.79 11.30 -24.17
N GLU A 116 1.98 10.94 -24.64
CA GLU A 116 2.47 11.54 -25.86
C GLU A 116 1.32 11.43 -26.85
N PRO A 117 1.02 12.50 -27.60
CA PRO A 117 -0.01 12.42 -28.61
C PRO A 117 0.38 11.22 -29.48
N VAL A 118 -0.50 10.20 -29.52
CA VAL A 118 -0.46 9.18 -30.55
C VAL A 118 -0.60 9.93 -31.87
N THR A 119 0.53 10.31 -32.45
CA THR A 119 0.58 10.67 -33.86
C THR A 119 -0.02 9.49 -34.58
N PRO A 120 -1.12 9.66 -35.34
CA PRO A 120 -1.58 8.60 -36.20
C PRO A 120 -0.42 8.27 -37.13
N LYS A 121 0.14 7.07 -37.00
CA LYS A 121 1.05 6.53 -38.00
C LYS A 121 0.22 6.39 -39.28
N THR A 122 0.28 7.40 -40.14
CA THR A 122 -0.21 7.31 -41.51
C THR A 122 0.58 6.21 -42.19
N THR A 123 0.01 5.01 -42.24
CA THR A 123 0.47 3.94 -43.13
C THR A 123 0.18 4.42 -44.55
N ILE A 124 1.22 4.87 -45.24
CA ILE A 124 1.19 5.08 -46.69
C ILE A 124 1.04 3.70 -47.33
N PRO A 125 -0.02 3.41 -48.11
CA PRO A 125 -0.07 2.20 -48.90
C PRO A 125 0.96 2.32 -50.03
N ASN A 126 1.93 1.40 -50.08
CA ASN A 126 2.86 1.34 -51.19
C ASN A 126 2.12 0.86 -52.45
N LYS A 127 2.23 1.64 -53.52
CA LYS A 127 1.73 1.30 -54.86
C LYS A 127 2.63 0.27 -55.52
#